data_AF-A0A6L3T379-F1
#
_entry.id   AF-A0A6L3T379-F1
#
_cell.length_a   1.000
_cell.length_b   1.000
_cell.length_c   1.000
_cell.angle_alpha   90.00
_cell.angle_beta   90.00
_cell.angle_gamma   90.00
#
_symmetry.space_group_name_H-M   'P 1'
#
loop_
_entity.id
_entity.type
_entity.pdbx_description
1 polymer ?
#
loop_
_entity_poly.entity_id
_entity_poly.type
_entity_poly.pdbx_seq_one_letter_code
_entity_poly.pdbx_strand_id
1 'polypeptide(L)'
;MTTRRLSTLIAAGLIALGATAALAGGSSAPFEQYQPDPALRTAPKANLEGRVRHACAVVQARLTNAPEASLERPCGCYARQTLRNLDESEIEAYRTTGYFNDSARAKALSALDSCKLQRPV
;
A
#
# COMPACT_ATOMS: atom_id res chain seq x y z
N MET A 1 -63.66 27.70 -12.01
CA MET A 1 -64.07 27.18 -10.68
C MET A 1 -62.80 26.77 -9.94
N THR A 2 -62.36 27.55 -8.96
CA THR A 2 -61.17 27.23 -8.15
C THR A 2 -61.59 27.17 -6.68
N THR A 3 -61.97 25.97 -6.26
CA THR A 3 -62.34 25.64 -4.89
C THR A 3 -61.09 25.31 -4.08
N ARG A 4 -60.89 26.09 -3.02
CA ARG A 4 -59.85 25.96 -2.00
C ARG A 4 -60.28 24.91 -0.96
N ARG A 5 -59.44 23.94 -0.56
CA ARG A 5 -59.45 23.34 0.80
C ARG A 5 -58.07 22.79 1.20
N LEU A 6 -57.67 23.15 2.43
CA LEU A 6 -56.54 22.63 3.18
C LEU A 6 -56.78 21.16 3.58
N SER A 7 -55.73 20.35 3.63
CA SER A 7 -55.66 19.07 4.37
C SER A 7 -54.17 18.81 4.68
N THR A 8 -53.72 19.16 5.88
CA THR A 8 -53.36 18.23 6.98
C THR A 8 -52.15 17.33 6.71
N LEU A 9 -51.03 17.74 7.33
CA LEU A 9 -50.05 16.93 8.07
C LEU A 9 -49.99 15.42 7.75
N ILE A 10 -48.88 15.01 7.13
CA ILE A 10 -48.32 13.67 7.31
C ILE A 10 -46.86 13.85 7.73
N ALA A 11 -46.63 13.69 9.02
CA ALA A 11 -45.35 13.32 9.58
C ALA A 11 -45.10 11.84 9.28
N ALA A 12 -43.90 11.50 8.80
CA ALA A 12 -43.11 10.34 9.21
C ALA A 12 -42.20 9.85 8.07
N GLY A 13 -40.92 9.68 8.41
CA GLY A 13 -40.13 8.55 7.93
C GLY A 13 -39.14 8.87 6.82
N LEU A 14 -37.87 8.87 7.21
CA LEU A 14 -36.68 8.28 6.56
C LEU A 14 -35.46 8.89 7.27
N ILE A 15 -35.21 8.53 8.53
CA ILE A 15 -34.33 7.43 8.96
C ILE A 15 -32.92 7.52 8.36
N ALA A 16 -31.97 7.81 9.26
CA ALA A 16 -30.55 7.46 9.25
C ALA A 16 -29.61 8.24 8.29
N LEU A 17 -29.35 9.50 8.61
CA LEU A 17 -28.03 10.08 8.33
C LEU A 17 -27.06 9.74 9.45
N GLY A 18 -25.97 9.08 9.08
CA GLY A 18 -24.64 9.34 9.63
C GLY A 18 -24.39 8.83 11.05
N ALA A 19 -24.00 7.56 11.15
CA ALA A 19 -22.87 7.14 11.99
C ALA A 19 -22.66 5.63 11.83
N THR A 20 -22.10 5.21 10.70
CA THR A 20 -21.23 4.04 10.74
C THR A 20 -19.97 4.47 11.50
N ALA A 21 -20.08 4.53 12.83
CA ALA A 21 -18.93 4.42 13.68
C ALA A 21 -18.38 3.03 13.39
N ALA A 22 -17.33 2.99 12.58
CA ALA A 22 -16.53 1.80 12.39
C ALA A 22 -16.24 1.26 13.80
N LEU A 23 -16.69 0.03 14.04
CA LEU A 23 -16.19 -0.81 15.12
C LEU A 23 -14.71 -1.08 14.82
N ALA A 24 -13.87 -0.08 15.04
CA ALA A 24 -12.50 -0.29 15.46
C ALA A 24 -12.62 -0.79 16.90
N GLY A 25 -12.97 -2.08 17.04
CA GLY A 25 -12.67 -2.85 18.22
C GLY A 25 -11.16 -2.79 18.40
N GLY A 26 -10.70 -1.72 19.04
CA GLY A 26 -9.38 -1.65 19.60
C GLY A 26 -9.31 -2.68 20.71
N SER A 27 -9.00 -3.92 20.32
CA SER A 27 -8.34 -4.83 21.24
C SER A 27 -7.03 -4.17 21.60
N SER A 28 -7.07 -3.41 22.69
CA SER A 28 -5.93 -3.08 23.51
C SER A 28 -5.55 -4.34 24.29
N ALA A 29 -5.26 -5.43 23.56
CA ALA A 29 -4.31 -6.37 24.10
C ALA A 29 -2.99 -5.58 24.12
N PRO A 30 -2.38 -5.33 25.29
CA PRO A 30 -1.00 -4.90 25.31
C PRO A 30 -0.26 -5.97 24.51
N PHE A 31 0.38 -5.59 23.40
CA PHE A 31 1.30 -6.48 22.72
C PHE A 31 2.52 -6.62 23.64
N GLU A 32 2.33 -7.35 24.75
CA GLU A 32 3.34 -8.06 25.49
C GLU A 32 4.14 -8.84 24.44
N GLN A 33 5.32 -8.32 24.13
CA GLN A 33 6.34 -8.95 23.30
C GLN A 33 5.88 -9.32 21.87
N TYR A 34 5.88 -8.34 20.95
CA TYR A 34 6.32 -8.65 19.59
C TYR A 34 7.75 -9.19 19.71
N GLN A 35 7.89 -10.51 19.78
CA GLN A 35 9.17 -11.20 19.69
C GLN A 35 9.48 -11.25 18.19
N PRO A 36 10.35 -10.38 17.63
CA PRO A 36 10.70 -10.45 16.22
C PRO A 36 11.22 -11.85 15.96
N ASP A 37 10.51 -12.59 15.11
CA ASP A 37 10.87 -13.95 14.74
C ASP A 37 12.34 -13.94 14.25
N PRO A 38 13.28 -14.65 14.92
CA PRO A 38 14.70 -14.59 14.59
C PRO A 38 15.01 -15.10 13.17
N ALA A 39 14.06 -15.82 12.54
CA ALA A 39 14.13 -16.21 11.13
C ALA A 39 13.91 -15.03 10.16
N LEU A 40 13.21 -13.97 10.58
CA LEU A 40 12.97 -12.77 9.76
C LEU A 40 14.15 -11.79 9.78
N ARG A 41 14.95 -11.73 10.86
CA ARG A 41 16.23 -11.00 10.86
C ARG A 41 17.22 -11.55 9.83
N THR A 42 17.21 -12.87 9.66
CA THR A 42 18.14 -13.61 8.79
C THR A 42 17.59 -13.88 7.39
N ALA A 43 16.32 -13.52 7.12
CA ALA A 43 15.72 -13.73 5.81
C ALA A 43 16.56 -13.07 4.70
N PRO A 44 17.08 -13.86 3.73
CA PRO A 44 18.03 -13.37 2.76
C PRO A 44 17.40 -12.26 1.92
N LYS A 45 18.19 -11.24 1.58
CA LYS A 45 17.79 -10.13 0.68
C LYS A 45 17.07 -10.62 -0.59
N ALA A 46 17.37 -11.84 -1.06
CA ALA A 46 16.71 -12.49 -2.18
C ALA A 46 15.17 -12.59 -2.06
N ASN A 47 14.63 -12.83 -0.86
CA ASN A 47 13.17 -12.87 -0.64
C ASN A 47 12.54 -11.49 -0.76
N LEU A 48 13.23 -10.45 -0.29
CA LEU A 48 12.79 -9.06 -0.47
C LEU A 48 12.83 -8.67 -1.94
N GLU A 49 13.85 -9.11 -2.69
CA GLU A 49 13.99 -8.82 -4.11
C GLU A 49 12.83 -9.39 -4.92
N GLY A 50 12.44 -10.63 -4.65
CA GLY A 50 11.26 -11.25 -5.28
C GLY A 50 9.98 -10.45 -5.04
N ARG A 51 9.73 -10.02 -3.78
CA ARG A 51 8.54 -9.23 -3.42
C ARG A 51 8.56 -7.86 -4.09
N VAL A 52 9.67 -7.13 -4.02
CA VAL A 52 9.82 -5.81 -4.63
C VAL A 52 9.69 -5.89 -6.15
N ARG A 53 10.28 -6.93 -6.78
CA ARG A 53 10.16 -7.17 -8.23
C ARG A 53 8.71 -7.40 -8.64
N HIS A 54 8.00 -8.29 -7.95
CA HIS A 54 6.61 -8.59 -8.28
C HIS A 54 5.70 -7.37 -8.06
N ALA A 55 5.86 -6.66 -6.94
CA ALA A 55 5.12 -5.43 -6.68
C ALA A 55 5.36 -4.37 -7.77
N CYS A 56 6.61 -4.20 -8.20
CA CYS A 56 6.93 -3.35 -9.34
C CYS A 56 6.20 -3.80 -10.61
N ALA A 57 6.24 -5.09 -10.96
CA ALA A 57 5.62 -5.59 -12.19
C ALA A 57 4.11 -5.33 -12.22
N VAL A 58 3.42 -5.58 -11.10
CA VAL A 58 1.98 -5.33 -10.97
C VAL A 58 1.65 -3.84 -11.12
N VAL A 59 2.42 -2.95 -10.48
CA VAL A 59 2.19 -1.50 -10.57
C VAL A 59 2.50 -1.00 -11.97
N GLN A 60 3.62 -1.41 -12.56
CA GLN A 60 4.03 -0.99 -13.90
C GLN A 60 3.07 -1.50 -14.97
N ALA A 61 2.57 -2.72 -14.84
CA ALA A 61 1.57 -3.27 -15.76
C ALA A 61 0.30 -2.42 -15.75
N ARG A 62 -0.14 -1.98 -14.56
CA ARG A 62 -1.28 -1.06 -14.42
C ARG A 62 -1.02 0.33 -14.99
N LEU A 63 0.19 0.87 -14.79
CA LEU A 63 0.58 2.20 -15.27
C LEU A 63 0.76 2.27 -16.79
N THR A 64 1.26 1.20 -17.40
CA THR A 64 1.66 1.16 -18.81
C THR A 64 0.74 0.33 -19.70
N ASN A 65 -0.25 -0.37 -19.12
CA ASN A 65 -1.08 -1.37 -19.79
C ASN A 65 -0.25 -2.45 -20.52
N ALA A 66 0.96 -2.73 -20.03
CA ALA A 66 1.84 -3.77 -20.56
C ALA A 66 1.68 -5.09 -19.77
N PRO A 67 1.95 -6.26 -20.38
CA PRO A 67 1.94 -7.53 -19.65
C PRO A 67 3.09 -7.61 -18.64
N GLU A 68 2.83 -8.13 -17.44
CA GLU A 68 3.80 -8.27 -16.35
C GLU A 68 5.09 -9.00 -16.78
N ALA A 69 4.97 -10.00 -17.68
CA ALA A 69 6.10 -10.73 -18.23
C ALA A 69 7.12 -9.83 -18.97
N SER A 70 6.65 -8.76 -19.62
CA SER A 70 7.52 -7.78 -20.29
C SER A 70 8.25 -6.86 -19.31
N LEU A 71 7.80 -6.83 -18.06
CA LEU A 71 8.30 -5.95 -17.00
C LEU A 71 9.25 -6.69 -16.04
N GLU A 72 9.40 -8.01 -16.16
CA GLU A 72 10.28 -8.79 -15.26
C GLU A 72 11.73 -8.28 -15.26
N ARG A 73 12.29 -7.99 -16.44
CA ARG A 73 13.65 -7.47 -16.57
C ARG A 73 13.82 -6.08 -15.95
N PRO A 74 13.04 -5.05 -16.33
CA PRO A 74 13.21 -3.72 -15.75
C PRO A 74 12.81 -3.68 -14.26
N CYS A 75 11.79 -4.43 -13.83
CA CYS A 75 11.47 -4.54 -12.40
C CYS A 75 12.50 -5.34 -11.60
N GLY A 76 13.21 -6.28 -12.23
CA GLY A 76 14.37 -6.94 -11.64
C GLY A 76 15.55 -5.98 -11.45
N CYS A 77 15.79 -5.07 -12.40
CA CYS A 77 16.75 -3.97 -12.23
C CYS A 77 16.36 -3.10 -11.02
N TYR A 78 15.10 -2.68 -10.95
CA TYR A 78 14.60 -1.84 -9.86
C TYR A 78 14.74 -2.51 -8.50
N ALA A 79 14.31 -3.77 -8.36
CA ALA A 79 14.38 -4.49 -7.10
C ALA A 79 15.82 -4.64 -6.59
N ARG A 80 16.75 -5.03 -7.47
CA ARG A 80 18.18 -5.13 -7.11
C ARG A 80 18.77 -3.79 -6.71
N GLN A 81 18.55 -2.76 -7.53
CA GLN A 81 19.15 -1.46 -7.29
C GLN A 81 18.59 -0.81 -6.01
N THR A 82 17.28 -0.93 -5.77
CA THR A 82 16.65 -0.45 -4.56
C THR A 82 17.26 -1.13 -3.34
N LEU A 83 17.23 -2.47 -3.27
CA LEU A 83 17.74 -3.22 -2.11
C LEU A 83 19.26 -3.13 -1.89
N ARG A 84 20.03 -2.80 -2.95
CA ARG A 84 21.45 -2.48 -2.82
C ARG A 84 21.70 -1.12 -2.20
N ASN A 85 20.81 -0.16 -2.43
CA ASN A 85 20.95 1.22 -1.94
C ASN A 85 20.31 1.44 -0.57
N LEU A 86 19.46 0.50 -0.11
CA LEU A 86 18.88 0.56 1.22
C LEU A 86 19.89 0.20 2.31
N ASP A 87 19.86 0.98 3.38
CA ASP A 87 20.61 0.73 4.60
C ASP A 87 19.87 -0.29 5.48
N GLU A 88 20.56 -0.84 6.48
CA GLU A 88 20.01 -1.89 7.33
C GLU A 88 18.74 -1.46 8.08
N SER A 89 18.68 -0.21 8.55
CA SER A 89 17.51 0.37 9.20
C SER A 89 16.31 0.51 8.25
N GLU A 90 16.55 0.81 6.97
CA GLU A 90 15.51 0.94 5.95
C GLU A 90 14.97 -0.43 5.51
N ILE A 91 15.87 -1.42 5.44
CA ILE A 91 15.48 -2.81 5.19
C ILE A 91 14.65 -3.34 6.34
N GLU A 92 15.05 -3.07 7.58
CA GLU A 92 14.28 -3.49 8.76
C GLU A 92 12.92 -2.79 8.79
N ALA A 93 12.87 -1.48 8.52
CA ALA A 93 11.60 -0.75 8.40
C ALA A 93 10.70 -1.33 7.30
N TYR A 94 11.26 -1.69 6.14
CA TYR A 94 10.51 -2.35 5.06
C TYR A 94 10.01 -3.74 5.48
N ARG A 95 10.79 -4.51 6.23
CA ARG A 95 10.37 -5.82 6.77
C ARG A 95 9.23 -5.69 7.77
N THR A 96 9.31 -4.70 8.66
CA THR A 96 8.29 -4.47 9.69
C THR A 96 6.99 -3.92 9.11
N THR A 97 7.09 -2.96 8.19
CA THR A 97 5.91 -2.22 7.70
C THR A 97 5.38 -2.71 6.37
N GLY A 98 6.22 -3.37 5.56
CA GLY A 98 5.91 -3.74 4.18
C GLY A 98 5.99 -2.60 3.17
N TYR A 99 6.34 -1.38 3.60
CA TYR A 99 6.44 -0.19 2.75
C TYR A 99 7.79 0.50 2.91
N PHE A 100 8.23 1.23 1.87
CA PHE A 100 9.43 2.06 1.96
C PHE A 100 9.12 3.34 2.74
N ASN A 101 9.90 3.60 3.79
CA ASN A 101 9.88 4.89 4.49
C ASN A 101 10.37 6.03 3.57
N ASP A 102 10.27 7.29 4.00
CA ASP A 102 10.57 8.43 3.11
C ASP A 102 12.01 8.44 2.56
N SER A 103 13.00 8.02 3.36
CA SER A 103 14.39 7.93 2.90
C SER A 103 14.58 6.81 1.86
N ALA A 104 14.01 5.64 2.11
CA ALA A 104 14.00 4.51 1.17
C ALA A 104 13.22 4.84 -0.10
N ARG A 105 12.15 5.64 0.00
CA ARG A 105 11.31 6.05 -1.12
C ARG A 105 12.08 6.91 -2.11
N ALA A 106 12.90 7.85 -1.63
CA ALA A 106 13.75 8.65 -2.51
C ALA A 106 14.74 7.77 -3.30
N LYS A 107 15.33 6.76 -2.65
CA LYS A 107 16.24 5.79 -3.28
C LYS A 107 15.52 4.89 -4.29
N ALA A 108 14.31 4.44 -3.96
CA ALA A 108 13.46 3.66 -4.85
C ALA A 108 13.05 4.45 -6.10
N LEU A 109 12.69 5.73 -5.96
CA LEU A 109 12.37 6.60 -7.09
C LEU A 109 13.58 6.78 -8.02
N SER A 110 14.77 7.01 -7.46
CA SER A 110 16.01 7.06 -8.24
C SER A 110 16.32 5.75 -8.98
N ALA A 111 16.00 4.60 -8.36
CA ALA A 111 16.13 3.29 -9.00
C ALA A 111 15.12 3.10 -10.15
N LEU A 112 13.89 3.62 -10.04
CA LEU A 112 12.92 3.59 -11.14
C LEU A 112 13.45 4.33 -12.36
N ASP A 113 14.03 5.53 -12.19
CA ASP A 113 14.59 6.29 -13.31
C ASP A 113 15.77 5.57 -13.96
N SER A 114 16.67 5.06 -13.12
CA SER A 114 17.87 4.34 -13.56
C SER A 114 17.51 3.09 -14.37
N CYS A 115 16.39 2.45 -14.01
CA CYS A 115 15.87 1.26 -14.69
C CYS A 115 14.85 1.57 -15.79
N LYS A 116 14.66 2.85 -16.16
CA LYS A 116 13.76 3.33 -17.22
C LYS A 116 12.30 2.89 -17.02
N LEU A 117 11.85 2.85 -15.78
CA LEU A 117 10.48 2.53 -15.41
C LEU A 117 9.64 3.80 -15.23
N GLN A 118 8.33 3.69 -15.47
CA GLN A 118 7.43 4.82 -15.29
C GLN A 118 7.26 5.14 -13.80
N ARG A 119 7.45 6.41 -13.41
CA ARG A 119 7.19 6.81 -12.03
C ARG A 119 5.67 6.78 -11.74
N PRO A 120 5.23 6.16 -10.63
CA PRO A 120 3.89 6.34 -10.11
C PRO A 120 3.70 7.83 -9.75
N VAL A 121 2.60 8.43 -10.21
CA VAL A 121 2.19 9.82 -9.89
C VAL A 121 1.30 9.86 -8.66
#